data_AF-A0A1H3QE48-F1
#
_entry.id   AF-A0A1H3QE48-F1
#
_cell.length_a   1.000
_cell.length_b   1.000
_cell.length_c   1.000
_cell.angle_alpha   90.00
_cell.angle_beta   90.00
_cell.angle_gamma   90.00
#
_symmetry.space_group_name_H-M   'P 1'
#
loop_
_entity.id
_entity.type
_entity.pdbx_description
1 polymer ?
#
loop_
_entity_poly.entity_id
_entity_poly.type
_entity_poly.pdbx_seq_one_letter_code
_entity_poly.pdbx_strand_id
1 'polypeptide(L)' 'MRENPYAIPIEELIASAQVAPEAQIEVQTEHRAVVPDWANPVHPYGDEMSGDADGD' A
#
# COMPACT_ATOMS: atom_id res chain seq x y z
N MET A 1 35.94 16.62 2.89
CA MET A 1 34.54 16.37 2.49
C MET A 1 33.66 17.16 3.45
N ARG A 2 32.66 17.91 2.96
CA ARG A 2 31.67 18.56 3.83
C ARG A 2 30.54 17.56 4.07
N GLU A 3 30.21 17.33 5.33
CA GLU A 3 29.04 16.54 5.70
C GLU A 3 27.77 17.29 5.27
N ASN A 4 26.82 16.57 4.67
CA ASN A 4 25.54 17.12 4.24
C ASN A 4 24.63 17.24 5.48
N PRO A 5 24.20 18.44 5.89
CA PRO A 5 23.37 18.62 7.09
C PRO A 5 21.96 18.03 6.99
N TYR A 6 21.55 17.60 5.78
CA TYR A 6 20.27 16.94 5.54
C TYR A 6 20.41 15.43 5.28
N ALA A 7 21.61 14.88 5.37
CA ALA A 7 21.78 13.44 5.26
C ALA A 7 21.32 12.78 6.56
N ILE A 8 20.34 11.88 6.44
CA ILE A 8 19.96 10.98 7.53
C ILE A 8 20.77 9.69 7.35
N PRO A 9 21.54 9.24 8.36
CA PRO A 9 22.20 7.94 8.34
C PRO A 9 21.19 6.81 8.07
N ILE A 10 21.59 5.80 7.30
CA ILE A 10 20.69 4.70 6.92
C ILE A 10 20.16 3.97 8.15
N GLU A 11 21.00 3.81 9.17
CA GLU A 11 20.65 3.17 10.43
C GLU A 11 19.56 3.96 11.19
N GLU A 12 19.63 5.30 11.16
CA GLU A 12 18.65 6.19 11.77
C GLU A 12 17.32 6.18 11.00
N LEU A 13 17.39 6.11 9.66
CA LEU A 13 16.21 5.95 8.82
C LEU A 13 15.50 4.63 9.10
N ILE A 14 16.25 3.51 9.15
CA ILE A 14 15.68 2.19 9.43
C ILE A 14 15.06 2.16 10.83
N ALA A 15 15.75 2.69 11.83
CA ALA A 15 15.26 2.71 13.22
C ALA A 15 13.98 3.52 13.36
N SER A 16 13.85 4.65 12.63
CA SER A 16 12.66 5.51 12.69
C SER A 16 11.49 4.99 11.85
N ALA A 17 11.75 4.24 10.78
CA ALA A 17 10.71 3.74 9.86
C ALA A 17 10.20 2.33 10.20
N GLN A 18 10.82 1.61 11.13
CA GLN A 18 10.38 0.27 11.52
C GLN A 18 9.05 0.31 12.28
N VAL A 19 8.08 -0.44 11.78
CA VAL A 19 6.76 -0.64 12.40
C VAL A 19 6.57 -2.13 12.62
N ALA A 20 6.07 -2.51 13.80
CA ALA A 20 5.81 -3.92 14.14
C ALA A 20 4.77 -4.52 13.18
N PRO A 21 4.92 -5.78 12.72
CA PRO A 21 4.04 -6.39 11.72
C PRO A 21 2.55 -6.33 12.09
N GLU A 22 2.21 -6.52 13.36
CA GLU A 22 0.84 -6.43 13.87
C GLU A 22 0.22 -5.04 13.72
N ALA A 23 1.04 -3.99 13.75
CA ALA A 23 0.60 -2.61 13.53
C ALA A 23 0.51 -2.25 12.04
N GLN A 24 1.02 -3.11 11.14
CA GLN A 24 0.87 -2.96 9.70
C GLN A 24 -0.45 -3.55 9.18
N ILE A 25 -1.13 -4.37 9.99
CA ILE A 25 -2.37 -5.03 9.60
C ILE A 25 -3.55 -4.18 10.07
N GLU A 26 -4.39 -3.74 9.14
CA GLU A 26 -5.68 -3.16 9.47
C GLU A 26 -6.61 -4.25 10.02
N VAL A 27 -6.93 -4.17 11.31
CA VAL A 27 -7.89 -5.09 11.92
C VAL A 27 -9.31 -4.59 11.66
N GLN A 28 -10.01 -5.23 10.73
CA GLN A 28 -11.46 -5.03 10.61
C GLN A 28 -12.16 -5.69 11.80
N THR A 29 -12.69 -4.86 12.69
CA THR A 29 -13.40 -5.30 13.91
C THR A 29 -14.83 -5.72 13.62
N GLU A 30 -15.41 -5.22 12.53
CA GLU A 30 -16.75 -5.54 12.08
C GLU A 30 -16.68 -6.30 10.76
N HIS A 31 -17.56 -7.29 10.60
CA HIS A 31 -17.73 -7.93 9.30
C HIS A 31 -18.30 -6.89 8.34
N ARG A 32 -17.46 -6.38 7.43
CA ARG A 32 -17.95 -5.54 6.33
C ARG A 32 -18.91 -6.39 5.50
N ALA A 33 -20.20 -6.11 5.59
CA ALA A 33 -21.18 -6.69 4.70
C ALA A 33 -20.81 -6.27 3.28
N VAL A 34 -20.24 -7.19 2.51
CA VAL A 34 -20.11 -7.02 1.06
C VAL A 34 -21.53 -7.06 0.54
N VAL A 35 -22.09 -5.90 0.19
CA VAL A 35 -23.36 -5.85 -0.54
C VAL A 35 -23.10 -6.62 -1.83
N PRO A 36 -23.78 -7.76 -2.06
CA PRO A 36 -23.58 -8.49 -3.29
C PRO A 36 -24.20 -7.64 -4.38
N ASP A 37 -23.36 -6.99 -5.18
CA ASP A 37 -23.79 -6.24 -6.33
C ASP A 37 -24.16 -7.22 -7.43
N TRP A 38 -25.37 -7.78 -7.37
CA TRP A 38 -25.87 -8.68 -8.41
C TRP A 38 -26.09 -7.97 -9.76
N ALA A 39 -26.00 -6.63 -9.78
CA ALA A 39 -26.13 -5.82 -10.98
C ALA A 39 -24.78 -5.56 -11.66
N ASN A 40 -23.66 -5.83 -10.99
CA ASN A 40 -22.33 -5.69 -11.54
C ASN A 40 -21.68 -7.07 -11.60
N PRO A 41 -21.60 -7.72 -12.78
CA PRO A 41 -20.89 -8.97 -12.90
C PRO A 41 -19.42 -8.68 -12.61
N VAL A 42 -19.01 -8.91 -11.36
CA VAL A 42 -17.59 -8.94 -11.01
C VAL A 42 -17.02 -10.08 -11.84
N HIS A 43 -16.45 -9.73 -13.00
CA HIS A 43 -15.69 -10.64 -13.82
C HIS A 43 -14.55 -11.14 -12.92
N PRO A 44 -14.52 -12.43 -12.53
CA PRO A 44 -13.51 -12.92 -11.60
C PRO A 44 -12.09 -12.83 -12.18
N TYR A 45 -11.99 -12.59 -13.50
CA TYR A 45 -10.76 -12.31 -14.23
C TYR A 45 -11.05 -11.33 -15.40
N GLY A 46 -11.15 -10.04 -15.13
CA GLY A 46 -11.00 -9.00 -16.17
C GLY A 46 -12.08 -7.93 -16.22
N ASP A 47 -11.70 -6.71 -15.88
CA ASP A 47 -12.17 -5.49 -16.55
C ASP A 47 -11.06 -4.41 -16.51
N GLU A 48 -10.27 -4.40 -17.58
CA GLU A 48 -9.86 -3.18 -18.31
C GLU A 48 -9.19 -2.01 -17.57
N MET A 49 -8.45 -2.24 -16.48
CA MET A 49 -7.34 -1.33 -16.17
C MET A 49 -6.16 -1.70 -17.09
N SER A 50 -6.29 -1.32 -18.36
CA SER A 50 -5.15 -0.96 -19.20
C SER A 50 -4.46 0.23 -18.54
N GLY A 51 -3.73 -0.06 -17.47
CA GLY A 51 -2.65 0.80 -17.01
C GLY A 51 -1.44 0.50 -17.87
N ASP A 52 -1.56 0.75 -19.18
CA ASP A 52 -0.43 1.13 -20.01
C ASP A 52 0.01 2.53 -19.55
N ALA A 53 0.54 2.59 -18.34
CA ALA A 53 1.49 3.61 -17.99
C ALA A 53 2.87 3.12 -18.47
N ASP A 54 2.98 2.74 -19.75
CA ASP A 54 4.27 2.75 -20.42
C ASP A 54 4.60 4.23 -20.67
N GLY A 55 5.44 4.74 -19.77
CA GLY A 55 5.91 6.11 -19.81
C GLY A 55 6.54 6.45 -21.15
N ASP A 56 6.05 7.54 -21.74
CA ASP A 56 6.76 8.41 -22.68
C ASP A 56 6.63 9.86 -22.18
#